data_AF-A0A094IM94-F1
#
_entry.id   AF-A0A094IM94-F1
#
_cell.length_a   1.000
_cell.length_b   1.000
_cell.length_c   1.000
_cell.angle_alpha   90.00
_cell.angle_beta   90.00
_cell.angle_gamma   90.00
#
_symmetry.space_group_name_H-M   'P 1'
#
loop_
_entity.id
_entity.type
_entity.pdbx_description
1 polymer ?
#
loop_
_entity_poly.entity_id
_entity_poly.type
_entity_poly.pdbx_seq_one_letter_code
_entity_poly.pdbx_strand_id
1 'polypeptide(L)'
;MYFIVPLFLVMFYMSLTIAIEVGVAYLMGYRTKNFLLIVGLASVITNPVLNMIIALNAMFWIFRDDTILIIILELIVVAVEFYILCYVFDRKYTRIKLFKVAVVINAASYSLGYFIQEYLFPLIF
;
A
#
# COMPACT_ATOMS: atom_id res chain seq x y z
N MET A 1 15.24 -21.11 -12.29
CA MET A 1 14.47 -21.48 -11.09
C MET A 1 14.68 -20.49 -9.94
N TYR A 2 15.92 -20.04 -9.67
CA TYR A 2 16.24 -19.08 -8.60
C TYR A 2 15.58 -17.67 -8.68
N PHE A 3 15.15 -17.21 -9.85
CA PHE A 3 14.49 -15.90 -10.03
C PHE A 3 12.96 -15.94 -10.12
N ILE A 4 12.37 -17.11 -10.33
CA ILE A 4 10.92 -17.24 -10.58
C ILE A 4 10.14 -17.09 -9.27
N VAL A 5 10.61 -17.74 -8.21
CA VAL A 5 9.96 -17.71 -6.88
C VAL A 5 9.89 -16.28 -6.29
N PRO A 6 10.95 -15.45 -6.34
CA PRO A 6 10.88 -14.06 -5.89
C PRO A 6 9.86 -13.22 -6.68
N LEU A 7 9.82 -13.37 -8.01
CA LEU A 7 8.93 -12.58 -8.86
C LEU A 7 7.45 -12.90 -8.59
N PHE A 8 7.11 -14.19 -8.45
CA PHE A 8 5.74 -14.60 -8.13
C PHE A 8 5.28 -14.07 -6.77
N LEU A 9 6.15 -14.07 -5.76
CA LEU A 9 5.83 -13.52 -4.45
C LEU A 9 5.57 -12.01 -4.51
N VAL A 10 6.41 -11.25 -5.21
CA VAL A 10 6.21 -9.81 -5.39
C VAL A 10 4.87 -9.52 -6.09
N MET A 11 4.57 -10.25 -7.17
CA MET A 11 3.29 -10.10 -7.87
C MET A 11 2.10 -10.48 -6.99
N PHE A 12 2.23 -11.52 -6.16
CA PHE A 12 1.19 -11.93 -5.22
C PHE A 12 0.92 -10.84 -4.17
N TYR A 13 1.96 -10.36 -3.48
CA TYR A 13 1.82 -9.31 -2.48
C TYR A 13 1.28 -8.01 -3.08
N MET A 14 1.75 -7.60 -4.26
CA MET A 14 1.19 -6.44 -4.97
C MET A 14 -0.29 -6.61 -5.27
N SER A 15 -0.68 -7.78 -5.80
CA SER A 15 -2.09 -8.07 -6.13
C SER A 15 -2.96 -8.03 -4.88
N LEU A 16 -2.45 -8.54 -3.77
CA LEU A 16 -3.12 -8.55 -2.48
C LEU A 16 -3.31 -7.12 -1.95
N THR A 17 -2.25 -6.31 -1.96
CA THR A 17 -2.31 -4.90 -1.56
C THR A 17 -3.36 -4.12 -2.36
N ILE A 18 -3.32 -4.23 -3.70
CA ILE A 18 -4.30 -3.59 -4.57
C ILE A 18 -5.73 -4.07 -4.24
N ALA A 19 -5.90 -5.37 -4.03
CA ALA A 19 -7.20 -5.95 -3.68
C ALA A 19 -7.73 -5.41 -2.34
N ILE A 20 -6.87 -5.28 -1.33
CA ILE A 20 -7.21 -4.72 -0.03
C ILE A 20 -7.61 -3.26 -0.17
N GLU A 21 -6.78 -2.42 -0.79
CA GLU A 21 -7.03 -0.98 -0.87
C GLU A 21 -8.29 -0.66 -1.69
N VAL A 22 -8.46 -1.32 -2.84
CA VAL A 22 -9.67 -1.21 -3.67
C VAL A 22 -10.89 -1.73 -2.92
N GLY A 23 -10.77 -2.85 -2.20
CA GLY A 23 -11.83 -3.43 -1.37
C GLY A 23 -12.26 -2.49 -0.24
N VAL A 24 -11.31 -1.92 0.48
CA VAL A 24 -11.56 -0.96 1.57
C VAL A 24 -12.19 0.32 1.02
N ALA A 25 -11.67 0.87 -0.08
CA ALA A 25 -12.27 2.03 -0.75
C ALA A 25 -13.73 1.75 -1.18
N TYR A 26 -14.00 0.56 -1.69
CA TYR A 26 -15.35 0.11 -2.04
C TYR A 26 -16.28 0.06 -0.81
N LEU A 27 -15.80 -0.52 0.30
CA LEU A 27 -16.54 -0.61 1.58
C LEU A 27 -16.80 0.77 2.19
N MET A 28 -15.89 1.72 2.00
CA MET A 28 -16.07 3.14 2.40
C MET A 28 -17.10 3.89 1.53
N GLY A 29 -17.65 3.25 0.49
CA GLY A 29 -18.72 3.80 -0.36
C GLY A 29 -18.25 4.37 -1.70
N TYR A 30 -16.95 4.30 -2.02
CA TYR A 30 -16.41 4.84 -3.27
C TYR A 30 -16.49 3.82 -4.40
N ARG A 31 -17.70 3.59 -4.92
CA ARG A 31 -17.97 2.48 -5.86
C ARG A 31 -17.79 2.80 -7.34
N THR A 32 -17.44 4.04 -7.69
CA THR A 32 -17.28 4.41 -9.11
C THR A 32 -16.03 3.78 -9.70
N LYS A 33 -16.15 3.11 -10.86
CA LYS A 33 -15.04 2.44 -11.56
C LYS A 33 -13.79 3.32 -11.67
N ASN A 34 -13.94 4.59 -12.02
CA ASN A 34 -12.83 5.53 -12.13
C ASN A 34 -12.11 5.74 -10.79
N PHE A 35 -12.83 5.82 -9.67
CA PHE A 35 -12.21 6.01 -8.35
C PHE A 35 -11.41 4.77 -7.95
N LEU A 36 -12.01 3.59 -8.07
CA LEU A 36 -11.36 2.32 -7.73
C LEU A 36 -10.12 2.07 -8.61
N LEU A 37 -10.20 2.40 -9.89
CA LEU A 37 -9.07 2.30 -10.82
C LEU A 37 -7.92 3.21 -10.41
N ILE A 38 -8.20 4.46 -10.03
CA ILE A 38 -7.17 5.40 -9.60
C ILE A 38 -6.54 4.99 -8.27
N VAL A 39 -7.34 4.46 -7.33
CA VAL A 39 -6.80 3.85 -6.10
C VAL A 39 -5.82 2.74 -6.46
N GLY A 40 -6.24 1.74 -7.23
CA GLY A 40 -5.36 0.63 -7.60
C GLY A 40 -4.11 1.06 -8.39
N LEU A 41 -4.21 2.06 -9.27
CA LEU A 41 -3.04 2.60 -9.98
C LEU A 41 -2.10 3.35 -9.05
N ALA A 42 -2.62 4.09 -8.07
CA ALA A 42 -1.79 4.73 -7.05
C ALA A 42 -1.00 3.67 -6.28
N SER A 43 -1.67 2.60 -5.83
CA SER A 43 -1.04 1.47 -5.13
C SER A 43 0.07 0.80 -5.96
N VAL A 44 -0.14 0.64 -7.27
CA VAL A 44 0.86 0.05 -8.20
C VAL A 44 2.11 0.92 -8.29
N ILE A 45 2.00 2.23 -8.10
CA ILE A 45 3.13 3.15 -8.17
C ILE A 45 3.84 3.23 -6.81
N THR A 46 3.07 3.36 -5.72
CA THR A 46 3.60 3.64 -4.39
C THR A 46 4.19 2.42 -3.71
N ASN A 47 3.48 1.28 -3.73
CA ASN A 47 3.87 0.10 -2.97
C ASN A 47 5.20 -0.54 -3.43
N PRO A 48 5.51 -0.65 -4.74
CA PRO A 48 6.81 -1.15 -5.17
C PRO A 48 7.97 -0.29 -4.71
N VAL A 49 7.78 1.03 -4.69
CA VAL A 49 8.82 1.97 -4.23
C VAL A 49 9.05 1.81 -2.73
N LEU A 50 7.99 1.74 -1.92
CA LEU A 50 8.09 1.48 -0.49
C LEU A 50 8.83 0.17 -0.21
N ASN A 51 8.42 -0.93 -0.87
CA ASN A 51 9.03 -2.24 -0.69
C ASN A 51 10.50 -2.27 -1.16
N MET A 52 10.85 -1.54 -2.21
CA MET A 52 12.24 -1.42 -2.67
C MET A 52 13.11 -0.70 -1.63
N ILE A 53 12.60 0.37 -1.01
CA ILE A 53 13.34 1.10 0.03
C ILE A 53 13.53 0.21 1.27
N ILE A 54 12.50 -0.52 1.69
CA ILE A 54 12.59 -1.47 2.82
C ILE A 54 13.61 -2.57 2.50
N ALA A 55 13.57 -3.15 1.29
CA ALA A 55 14.50 -4.19 0.88
C ALA A 55 15.96 -3.69 0.87
N LEU A 56 16.20 -2.47 0.37
CA LEU A 56 17.53 -1.84 0.42
C LEU A 56 17.99 -1.62 1.86
N ASN A 57 17.10 -1.16 2.74
CA ASN A 57 17.43 -1.00 4.15
C ASN A 57 17.84 -2.33 4.79
N ALA A 58 17.10 -3.42 4.53
CA ALA A 58 17.41 -4.74 5.05
C ALA A 58 18.75 -5.30 4.51
N MET A 59 19.12 -4.98 3.27
CA MET A 59 20.39 -5.43 2.68
C MET A 59 21.61 -4.67 3.24
N PHE A 60 21.47 -3.36 3.44
CA PHE A 60 22.59 -2.47 3.78
C PHE A 60 22.60 -2.03 5.25
N TRP A 61 21.61 -2.41 6.05
CA TRP A 61 21.47 -2.05 7.47
C TRP A 61 21.56 -0.53 7.69
N ILE A 62 20.95 0.25 6.78
CA ILE A 62 21.05 1.73 6.75
C ILE A 62 20.45 2.33 8.03
N PHE A 63 19.30 1.81 8.43
CA PHE A 63 18.59 2.16 9.66
C PHE A 63 18.59 0.96 10.60
N ARG A 64 18.83 1.24 11.89
CA ARG A 64 18.91 0.22 12.94
C ARG A 64 17.54 -0.21 13.50
N ASP A 65 16.53 0.64 13.34
CA ASP A 65 15.15 0.38 13.74
C ASP A 65 14.26 0.43 12.50
N ASP A 66 13.88 -0.75 12.03
CA ASP A 66 13.04 -0.92 10.84
C ASP A 66 11.62 -0.36 11.05
N THR A 67 11.13 -0.35 12.29
CA THR A 67 9.75 0.04 12.60
C THR A 67 9.53 1.53 12.33
N ILE A 68 10.46 2.37 12.80
CA ILE A 68 10.38 3.83 12.61
C ILE A 68 10.48 4.17 11.12
N LEU A 69 11.39 3.52 10.39
CA LEU A 69 11.53 3.72 8.95
C LEU A 69 10.24 3.36 8.22
N ILE A 70 9.66 2.20 8.51
CA ILE A 70 8.42 1.73 7.88
C ILE A 70 7.29 2.73 8.14
N ILE A 71 7.09 3.19 9.38
CA ILE A 71 6.05 4.18 9.71
C ILE A 71 6.24 5.47 8.90
N ILE A 72 7.48 5.96 8.75
CA ILE A 72 7.77 7.16 7.95
C ILE A 72 7.43 6.92 6.48
N LEU A 73 7.81 5.76 5.92
CA LEU A 73 7.52 5.42 4.54
C LEU A 73 6.02 5.29 4.28
N GLU A 74 5.27 4.68 5.19
CA GLU A 74 3.80 4.58 5.13
C GLU A 74 3.15 5.96 5.14
N LEU A 75 3.62 6.88 5.99
CA LEU A 75 3.13 8.26 6.00
C LEU A 75 3.43 9.01 4.70
N ILE A 76 4.59 8.76 4.08
CA ILE A 76 4.94 9.30 2.76
C ILE A 76 4.01 8.75 1.69
N VAL A 77 3.74 7.44 1.70
CA VAL A 77 2.81 6.80 0.75
C VAL A 77 1.42 7.40 0.90
N VAL A 78 0.89 7.50 2.12
CA VAL A 78 -0.40 8.16 2.40
C VAL A 78 -0.45 9.57 1.81
N ALA A 79 0.62 10.35 2.00
CA ALA A 79 0.69 11.71 1.45
C ALA A 79 0.66 11.69 -0.08
N VAL A 80 1.48 10.84 -0.73
CA VAL A 80 1.53 10.71 -2.19
C VAL A 80 0.17 10.29 -2.76
N GLU A 81 -0.47 9.27 -2.20
CA GLU A 81 -1.77 8.80 -2.65
C GLU A 81 -2.86 9.84 -2.44
N PHE A 82 -2.83 10.55 -1.32
CA PHE A 82 -3.71 11.70 -1.09
C PHE A 82 -3.56 12.77 -2.17
N TYR A 83 -2.32 13.11 -2.55
CA TYR A 83 -2.06 14.07 -3.63
C TYR A 83 -2.56 13.56 -4.99
N ILE A 84 -2.36 12.27 -5.31
CA ILE A 84 -2.89 11.64 -6.53
C ILE A 84 -4.42 11.75 -6.55
N LEU A 85 -5.08 11.38 -5.45
CA LEU A 85 -6.54 11.45 -5.34
C LEU A 85 -7.05 12.89 -5.46
N CYS A 86 -6.37 13.87 -4.85
CA CYS A 86 -6.71 15.28 -5.00
C CYS A 86 -6.56 15.75 -6.45
N TYR A 87 -5.45 15.42 -7.10
CA TYR A 87 -5.19 15.79 -8.49
C TYR A 87 -6.31 15.32 -9.43
N VAL A 88 -6.85 14.11 -9.19
CA VAL A 88 -7.89 13.54 -10.05
C VAL A 88 -9.31 13.95 -9.63
N PHE A 89 -9.59 14.10 -8.33
CA PHE A 89 -10.96 14.20 -7.82
C PHE A 89 -11.28 15.45 -6.96
N ASP A 90 -10.40 16.46 -6.89
CA ASP A 90 -10.62 17.72 -6.15
C ASP A 90 -12.01 18.33 -6.43
N ARG A 91 -12.47 18.31 -7.69
CA ARG A 91 -13.77 18.88 -8.06
C ARG A 91 -14.99 18.07 -7.61
N LYS A 92 -14.81 16.80 -7.23
CA LYS A 92 -15.90 15.87 -6.90
C LYS A 92 -15.99 15.57 -5.42
N TYR A 93 -14.86 15.56 -4.71
CA TYR A 93 -14.82 15.24 -3.27
C TYR A 93 -14.00 16.29 -2.52
N THR A 94 -14.39 16.54 -1.27
CA THR A 94 -13.60 17.42 -0.40
C THR A 94 -12.26 16.79 -0.06
N ARG A 95 -11.23 17.62 0.12
CA ARG A 95 -9.88 17.16 0.50
C ARG A 95 -9.88 16.31 1.76
N ILE A 96 -10.72 16.64 2.75
CA ILE A 96 -10.87 15.85 3.98
C ILE A 96 -11.34 14.43 3.69
N LYS A 97 -12.32 14.26 2.77
CA LYS A 97 -12.80 12.93 2.37
C LYS A 97 -11.72 12.13 1.67
N LEU A 98 -10.97 12.76 0.77
CA LEU A 98 -9.87 12.11 0.04
C LEU A 98 -8.73 11.71 0.98
N PHE A 99 -8.37 12.60 1.91
CA PHE A 99 -7.37 12.32 2.94
C PHE A 99 -7.80 11.15 3.83
N LYS A 100 -9.06 11.15 4.29
CA LYS A 100 -9.60 10.04 5.09
C LYS A 100 -9.51 8.70 4.35
N VAL A 101 -9.84 8.68 3.06
CA VAL A 101 -9.70 7.44 2.26
C VAL A 101 -8.24 7.02 2.18
N ALA A 102 -7.33 7.92 1.79
CA ALA A 102 -5.90 7.60 1.68
C ALA A 102 -5.33 7.02 2.99
N VAL A 103 -5.65 7.62 4.14
CA VAL A 103 -5.22 7.12 5.45
C VAL A 103 -5.81 5.73 5.72
N VAL A 104 -7.12 5.54 5.51
CA VAL A 104 -7.80 4.28 5.88
C VAL A 104 -7.36 3.12 4.99
N ILE A 105 -7.21 3.32 3.67
CA ILE A 105 -6.79 2.26 2.75
C ILE A 105 -5.36 1.80 3.03
N ASN A 106 -4.43 2.74 3.25
CA ASN A 106 -3.03 2.42 3.56
C ASN A 106 -2.90 1.79 4.94
N ALA A 107 -3.56 2.34 5.95
CA ALA A 107 -3.54 1.76 7.29
C ALA A 107 -4.11 0.32 7.29
N ALA A 108 -5.17 0.06 6.53
CA ALA A 108 -5.73 -1.28 6.39
C ALA A 108 -4.78 -2.23 5.64
N SER A 109 -4.16 -1.75 4.56
CA SER A 109 -3.17 -2.49 3.77
C SER A 109 -1.95 -2.88 4.62
N TYR A 110 -1.35 -1.92 5.31
CA TYR A 110 -0.23 -2.15 6.23
C TYR A 110 -0.61 -3.13 7.35
N SER A 111 -1.74 -2.90 8.01
CA SER A 111 -2.16 -3.72 9.16
C SER A 111 -2.43 -5.17 8.75
N LEU A 112 -3.07 -5.38 7.60
CA LEU A 112 -3.31 -6.72 7.07
C LEU A 112 -2.02 -7.36 6.56
N GLY A 113 -1.15 -6.61 5.90
CA GLY A 113 0.17 -7.08 5.47
C GLY A 113 1.00 -7.57 6.65
N TYR A 114 1.10 -6.75 7.70
CA TYR A 114 1.77 -7.11 8.95
C TYR A 114 1.16 -8.36 9.60
N PHE A 115 -0.18 -8.43 9.69
CA PHE A 115 -0.86 -9.60 10.24
C PHE A 115 -0.55 -10.88 9.44
N ILE A 116 -0.54 -10.80 8.11
CA ILE A 116 -0.23 -11.94 7.25
C ILE A 116 1.22 -12.38 7.47
N GLN A 117 2.15 -11.44 7.51
CA GLN A 117 3.57 -11.72 7.67
C GLN A 117 3.89 -12.34 9.05
N GLU A 118 3.31 -11.81 10.12
CA GLU A 118 3.63 -12.22 11.49
C GLU A 118 2.89 -13.50 11.91
N TYR A 119 1.62 -13.67 11.49
CA TYR A 119 0.77 -14.76 12.00
C TYR A 119 0.48 -15.85 10.97
N LEU A 120 0.26 -15.50 9.71
CA LEU A 120 -0.14 -16.50 8.69
C LEU A 120 1.06 -17.14 8.00
N PHE A 121 2.09 -16.36 7.69
CA PHE A 121 3.27 -16.88 6.99
C PHE A 121 3.98 -17.99 7.78
N PRO A 122 4.22 -17.88 9.11
CA PRO A 122 4.86 -18.94 9.90
C PRO A 122 3.98 -20.18 10.14
N LEU A 123 2.66 -20.10 9.87
CA LEU A 123 1.75 -21.25 9.96
C LEU A 123 1.74 -22.08 8.67
N ILE A 124 2.13 -21.48 7.56
CA ILE A 124 2.06 -22.07 6.21
C ILE A 124 3.43 -22.62 5.77
N PHE A 125 4.54 -22.08 6.33
CA PHE A 125 5.92 -22.46 6.04
C PHE A 125 6.71 -22.72 7.33
#